data_AF-A0A4D9D0P7-F1
#
_entry.id   AF-A0A4D9D0P7-F1
#
_cell.length_a   1.000
_cell.length_b   1.000
_cell.length_c   1.000
_cell.angle_alpha   90.00
_cell.angle_beta   90.00
_cell.angle_gamma   90.00
#
_symmetry.space_group_name_H-M   'P 1'
#
loop_
_entity.id
_entity.type
_entity.pdbx_description
1 polymer ?
#
loop_
_entity_poly.entity_id
_entity_poly.type
_entity_poly.pdbx_seq_one_letter_code
_entity_poly.pdbx_strand_id
1 'polypeptide(L)'
;MSEPFYPHLADRPYLRQPIPLASPNDPANRIKYEVTLEIDEDIVEGYLAWIQEGHIQEVMALPGFVGWNISASEDSIAASRGIQGQRRVVFVEQYEVESREFLEKYFIKYAQGIRDDHSRMWEGKFAASRRILHTFGRQTDKEAELWKQRDAKNSFRLNNLLYQVDRVPRFTSEGLKVQALPSSLWETLEQFYRARRHESVEDRLDPSEISINTWVSPTLRLDLPPALASEVVGTLKPILESWCGVAELESTGISGIRTYLPGATIQEHVDMATTNVVSALINLDQDVKEPWPFEMRDHSGKLHALHMRPGEVVMYESAKCAHRRSRPLPPGGYYTNLFLRFKPKGWTFTY
;
A
#
# COMPACT_ATOMS: atom_id res chain seq x y z
N MET A 1 13.82 -4.27 23.68
CA MET A 1 14.03 -5.31 22.65
C MET A 1 14.41 -4.61 21.36
N SER A 2 15.43 -5.09 20.64
CA SER A 2 15.77 -4.55 19.33
C SER A 2 14.63 -4.83 18.34
N GLU A 3 14.28 -3.87 17.49
CA GLU A 3 13.32 -4.13 16.42
C GLU A 3 13.80 -5.27 15.52
N PRO A 4 12.89 -6.13 15.02
CA PRO A 4 13.26 -7.16 14.05
C PRO A 4 13.80 -6.51 12.77
N PHE A 5 14.96 -7.00 12.34
CA PHE A 5 15.68 -6.51 11.16
C PHE A 5 15.41 -7.40 9.94
N TYR A 6 14.93 -6.80 8.85
CA TYR A 6 14.57 -7.50 7.61
C TYR A 6 15.45 -7.02 6.45
N PRO A 7 16.73 -7.46 6.36
CA PRO A 7 17.67 -6.94 5.36
C PRO A 7 17.22 -7.21 3.92
N HIS A 8 16.53 -8.33 3.68
CA HIS A 8 15.97 -8.67 2.37
C HIS A 8 14.82 -7.74 1.90
N LEU A 9 14.32 -6.85 2.78
CA LEU A 9 13.28 -5.87 2.47
C LEU A 9 13.82 -4.44 2.33
N ALA A 10 15.15 -4.25 2.26
CA ALA A 10 15.75 -2.92 2.18
C ALA A 10 15.19 -2.07 1.03
N ASP A 11 14.98 -2.68 -0.15
CA ASP A 11 14.41 -2.03 -1.34
C ASP A 11 12.87 -2.10 -1.41
N ARG A 12 12.23 -2.62 -0.37
CA ARG A 12 10.77 -2.78 -0.25
C ARG A 12 10.26 -2.30 1.12
N PRO A 13 10.60 -1.07 1.57
CA PRO A 13 10.26 -0.61 2.92
C PRO A 13 8.75 -0.47 3.16
N TYR A 14 7.94 -0.37 2.09
CA TYR A 14 6.47 -0.37 2.16
C TYR A 14 5.90 -1.71 2.66
N LEU A 15 6.66 -2.81 2.61
CA LEU A 15 6.24 -4.09 3.18
C LEU A 15 6.42 -4.18 4.71
N ARG A 16 7.02 -3.16 5.34
CA ARG A 16 7.19 -3.09 6.80
C ARG A 16 6.01 -2.41 7.50
N GLN A 17 4.89 -2.28 6.82
CA GLN A 17 3.65 -1.78 7.40
C GLN A 17 3.13 -2.77 8.45
N PRO A 18 2.70 -2.28 9.63
CA PRO A 18 2.13 -3.16 10.64
C PRO A 18 0.82 -3.76 10.12
N ILE A 19 0.68 -5.08 10.23
CA ILE A 19 -0.58 -5.76 9.99
C ILE A 19 -1.40 -5.66 11.28
N PRO A 20 -2.62 -5.11 11.25
CA PRO A 20 -3.46 -5.05 12.44
C PRO A 20 -3.89 -6.47 12.82
N LEU A 21 -3.44 -6.93 13.98
CA LEU A 21 -3.88 -8.18 14.59
C LEU A 21 -4.67 -7.83 15.85
N ALA A 22 -5.85 -8.43 15.99
CA ALA A 22 -6.60 -8.38 17.25
C ALA A 22 -5.92 -9.26 18.30
N SER A 23 -6.29 -9.08 19.57
CA SER A 23 -5.89 -10.02 20.62
C SER A 23 -6.46 -11.41 20.29
N PRO A 24 -5.68 -12.51 20.42
CA PRO A 24 -6.22 -13.86 20.22
C PRO A 24 -7.41 -14.18 21.14
N ASN A 25 -7.47 -13.53 22.31
CA ASN A 25 -8.52 -13.70 23.31
C ASN A 25 -9.65 -12.66 23.20
N ASP A 26 -9.69 -11.86 22.14
CA ASP A 26 -10.76 -10.89 21.92
C ASP A 26 -12.10 -11.61 21.71
N PRO A 27 -13.14 -11.36 22.54
CA PRO A 27 -14.44 -11.97 22.38
C PRO A 27 -15.15 -11.57 21.07
N ALA A 28 -14.73 -10.49 20.40
CA ALA A 28 -15.22 -10.08 19.10
C ALA A 28 -14.62 -10.88 17.92
N ASN A 29 -13.61 -11.71 18.18
CA ASN A 29 -13.02 -12.57 17.14
C ASN A 29 -14.05 -13.57 16.61
N ARG A 30 -14.11 -13.68 15.28
CA ARG A 30 -14.91 -14.72 14.63
C ARG A 30 -14.37 -16.10 14.97
N ILE A 31 -15.28 -17.05 15.09
CA ILE A 31 -14.95 -18.44 15.40
C ILE A 31 -14.89 -19.24 14.10
N LYS A 32 -13.89 -20.11 13.96
CA LYS A 32 -13.91 -21.21 12.99
C LYS A 32 -14.11 -22.52 13.74
N TYR A 33 -15.21 -23.18 13.48
CA TYR A 33 -15.45 -24.55 13.93
C TYR A 33 -14.97 -25.48 12.83
N GLU A 34 -13.91 -26.22 13.11
CA GLU A 34 -13.30 -27.13 12.15
C GLU A 34 -13.61 -28.57 12.50
N VAL A 35 -13.96 -29.36 11.48
CA VAL A 35 -14.22 -30.78 11.54
C VAL A 35 -13.28 -31.48 10.56
N THR A 36 -12.33 -32.26 11.08
CA THR A 36 -11.48 -33.13 10.25
C THR A 36 -12.09 -34.51 10.20
N LEU A 37 -12.30 -35.02 9.00
CA LEU A 37 -12.94 -36.29 8.70
C LEU A 37 -11.96 -37.21 7.99
N GLU A 38 -11.76 -38.41 8.53
CA GLU A 38 -11.12 -39.51 7.82
C GLU A 38 -12.21 -40.42 7.28
N ILE A 39 -12.25 -40.62 5.96
CA ILE A 39 -13.35 -41.28 5.27
C ILE A 39 -12.79 -42.40 4.42
N ASP A 40 -13.36 -43.60 4.50
CA ASP A 40 -13.00 -44.71 3.62
C ASP A 40 -13.34 -44.35 2.15
N GLU A 41 -12.43 -44.64 1.22
CA GLU A 41 -12.54 -44.21 -0.18
C GLU A 41 -13.85 -44.66 -0.86
N ASP A 42 -14.43 -45.78 -0.43
CA ASP A 42 -15.64 -46.36 -1.02
C ASP A 42 -16.94 -45.57 -0.74
N ILE A 43 -16.93 -44.67 0.24
CA ILE A 43 -18.09 -43.82 0.57
C ILE A 43 -17.91 -42.35 0.22
N VAL A 44 -16.74 -41.96 -0.29
CA VAL A 44 -16.41 -40.55 -0.58
C VAL A 44 -17.42 -39.90 -1.53
N GLU A 45 -17.83 -40.58 -2.60
CA GLU A 45 -18.79 -40.04 -3.56
C GLU A 45 -20.15 -39.77 -2.91
N GLY A 46 -20.67 -40.74 -2.16
CA GLY A 46 -21.94 -40.60 -1.45
C GLY A 46 -21.89 -39.54 -0.34
N TYR A 47 -20.75 -39.43 0.34
CA TYR A 47 -20.52 -38.39 1.33
C TYR A 47 -20.54 -36.98 0.72
N LEU A 48 -19.83 -36.79 -0.40
CA LEU A 48 -19.81 -35.51 -1.11
C LEU A 48 -21.19 -35.14 -1.68
N ALA A 49 -21.93 -36.11 -2.22
CA ALA A 49 -23.30 -35.89 -2.66
C ALA A 49 -24.19 -35.40 -1.51
N TRP A 50 -24.13 -36.06 -0.35
CA TRP A 50 -24.90 -35.65 0.82
C TRP A 50 -24.55 -34.24 1.33
N ILE A 51 -23.26 -33.88 1.33
CA ILE A 51 -22.80 -32.52 1.62
C ILE A 51 -23.40 -31.50 0.66
N GLN A 52 -23.35 -31.79 -0.64
CA GLN A 52 -23.82 -30.91 -1.71
C GLN A 52 -25.33 -30.76 -1.72
N GLU A 53 -26.06 -31.83 -1.40
CA GLU A 53 -27.51 -31.89 -1.55
C GLU A 53 -28.28 -31.30 -0.36
N GLY A 54 -27.68 -31.25 0.84
CA GLY A 54 -28.41 -30.69 1.98
C GLY A 54 -27.62 -30.35 3.23
N HIS A 55 -26.51 -31.04 3.53
CA HIS A 55 -25.86 -30.83 4.83
C HIS A 55 -25.31 -29.41 5.01
N ILE A 56 -24.63 -28.87 4.00
CA ILE A 56 -24.08 -27.53 4.09
C ILE A 56 -25.19 -26.48 4.17
N GLN A 57 -26.26 -26.66 3.39
CA GLN A 57 -27.43 -25.77 3.44
C GLN A 57 -28.09 -25.80 4.82
N GLU A 58 -28.20 -26.99 5.43
CA GLU A 58 -28.72 -27.15 6.78
C GLU A 58 -27.86 -26.37 7.79
N VAL A 59 -26.54 -26.56 7.78
CA VAL A 59 -25.64 -25.88 8.72
C VAL A 59 -25.63 -24.36 8.50
N MET A 60 -25.64 -23.91 7.24
CA MET A 60 -25.69 -22.48 6.90
C MET A 60 -27.03 -21.81 7.24
N ALA A 61 -28.11 -22.59 7.39
CA ALA A 61 -29.39 -22.06 7.86
C ALA A 61 -29.43 -21.89 9.40
N LEU A 62 -28.44 -22.43 10.13
CA LEU A 62 -28.40 -22.33 11.60
C LEU A 62 -27.97 -20.92 12.07
N PRO A 63 -28.50 -20.44 13.21
CA PRO A 63 -28.15 -19.12 13.73
C PRO A 63 -26.64 -18.93 13.93
N GLY A 64 -26.10 -17.85 13.37
CA GLY A 64 -24.72 -17.41 13.55
C GLY A 64 -23.69 -18.07 12.63
N PHE A 65 -24.07 -19.03 11.79
CA PHE A 65 -23.18 -19.58 10.76
C PHE A 65 -23.20 -18.67 9.53
N VAL A 66 -22.02 -18.28 9.05
CA VAL A 66 -21.87 -17.23 8.02
C VAL A 66 -20.95 -17.62 6.87
N GLY A 67 -20.31 -18.77 6.95
CA GLY A 67 -19.40 -19.23 5.92
C GLY A 67 -18.99 -20.67 6.13
N TRP A 68 -18.57 -21.31 5.04
CA TRP A 68 -18.07 -22.67 5.05
C TRP A 68 -16.91 -22.82 4.05
N ASN A 69 -15.99 -23.74 4.33
CA ASN A 69 -14.96 -24.19 3.40
C ASN A 69 -14.75 -25.70 3.61
N ILE A 70 -14.52 -26.43 2.52
CA ILE A 70 -14.12 -27.83 2.57
C ILE A 70 -12.81 -27.96 1.83
N SER A 71 -11.86 -28.68 2.41
CA SER A 71 -10.56 -28.94 1.83
C SER A 71 -10.21 -30.41 2.00
N ALA A 72 -9.34 -30.93 1.13
CA ALA A 72 -8.81 -32.29 1.24
C ALA A 72 -7.30 -32.24 1.51
N SER A 73 -6.79 -33.17 2.32
CA SER A 73 -5.34 -33.29 2.53
C SER A 73 -4.66 -33.86 1.29
N GLU A 74 -3.63 -33.17 0.78
CA GLU A 74 -2.80 -33.64 -0.34
C GLU A 74 -2.16 -35.01 -0.03
N ASP A 75 -1.68 -35.22 1.20
CA ASP A 75 -1.09 -36.49 1.66
C ASP A 75 -2.11 -37.65 1.68
N SER A 76 -3.41 -37.35 1.81
CA SER A 76 -4.48 -38.35 1.72
C SER A 76 -4.90 -38.65 0.28
N ILE A 77 -4.75 -37.66 -0.62
CA ILE A 77 -4.91 -37.85 -2.06
C ILE A 77 -3.74 -38.68 -2.61
N ALA A 78 -2.53 -38.52 -2.05
CA ALA A 78 -1.36 -39.34 -2.32
C ALA A 78 -1.31 -40.61 -1.44
N ALA A 79 -2.24 -41.54 -1.66
CA ALA A 79 -2.20 -42.95 -1.22
C ALA A 79 -1.53 -43.24 0.14
N SER A 80 -2.19 -42.90 1.26
CA SER A 80 -1.92 -43.56 2.55
C SER A 80 -2.91 -44.70 2.78
N ARG A 81 -2.38 -45.90 3.02
CA ARG A 81 -3.16 -47.09 3.43
C ARG A 81 -3.37 -47.03 4.94
N GLY A 82 -4.62 -47.12 5.38
CA GLY A 82 -4.93 -47.24 6.81
C GLY A 82 -4.45 -48.57 7.41
N ILE A 83 -4.62 -48.71 8.72
CA ILE A 83 -4.20 -49.89 9.52
C ILE A 83 -4.86 -51.20 9.05
N GLN A 84 -5.99 -51.12 8.31
CA GLN A 84 -6.71 -52.26 7.73
C GLN A 84 -6.53 -52.41 6.20
N GLY A 85 -5.65 -51.64 5.56
CA GLY A 85 -5.36 -51.75 4.13
C GLY A 85 -6.34 -51.04 3.19
N GLN A 86 -7.45 -50.47 3.71
CA GLN A 86 -8.31 -49.56 2.95
C GLN A 86 -7.69 -48.16 2.88
N ARG A 87 -7.81 -47.53 1.71
CA ARG A 87 -7.39 -46.14 1.50
C ARG A 87 -8.41 -45.22 2.15
N ARG A 88 -7.91 -44.24 2.89
CA ARG A 88 -8.74 -43.17 3.48
C ARG A 88 -8.41 -41.83 2.85
N VAL A 89 -9.44 -41.02 2.67
CA VAL A 89 -9.33 -39.62 2.27
C VAL A 89 -9.60 -38.76 3.50
N VAL A 90 -8.83 -37.69 3.66
CA VAL A 90 -9.01 -36.76 4.77
C VAL A 90 -9.62 -35.47 4.25
N PHE A 91 -10.83 -35.16 4.71
CA PHE A 91 -11.48 -33.87 4.50
C PHE A 91 -11.40 -33.00 5.75
N VAL A 92 -11.27 -31.69 5.54
CA VAL A 92 -11.30 -30.67 6.58
C VAL A 92 -12.40 -29.70 6.22
N GLU A 93 -13.48 -29.73 7.00
CA GLU A 93 -14.57 -28.79 6.92
C GLU A 93 -14.35 -27.66 7.93
N GLN A 94 -14.54 -26.43 7.51
CA GLN A 94 -14.46 -25.25 8.36
C GLN A 94 -15.74 -24.46 8.23
N TYR A 95 -16.38 -24.17 9.36
CA TYR A 95 -17.55 -23.31 9.45
C TYR A 95 -17.19 -22.02 10.18
N GLU A 96 -17.44 -20.87 9.54
CA GLU A 96 -17.28 -19.55 10.15
C GLU A 96 -18.54 -19.20 10.94
N VAL A 97 -18.38 -18.90 12.23
CA VAL A 97 -19.45 -18.61 13.18
C VAL A 97 -19.23 -17.23 13.80
N GLU A 98 -20.29 -16.43 13.91
CA GLU A 98 -20.23 -15.04 14.37
C GLU A 98 -19.68 -14.88 15.79
N SER A 99 -20.00 -15.82 16.68
CA SER A 99 -19.58 -15.73 18.08
C SER A 99 -19.52 -17.10 18.76
N ARG A 100 -18.87 -17.12 19.93
CA ARG A 100 -18.84 -18.31 20.78
C ARG A 100 -20.24 -18.72 21.26
N GLU A 101 -21.10 -17.76 21.54
CA GLU A 101 -22.48 -18.00 21.99
C GLU A 101 -23.30 -18.77 20.94
N PHE A 102 -23.20 -18.37 19.67
CA PHE A 102 -23.89 -19.09 18.59
C PHE A 102 -23.36 -20.51 18.41
N LEU A 103 -22.04 -20.71 18.55
CA LEU A 103 -21.45 -22.05 18.48
C LEU A 103 -21.90 -22.94 19.66
N GLU A 104 -22.06 -22.38 20.86
CA GLU A 104 -22.59 -23.13 22.01
C GLU A 104 -24.05 -23.51 21.82
N LYS A 105 -24.86 -22.61 21.27
CA LYS A 105 -26.24 -22.92 20.86
C LYS A 105 -26.30 -24.04 19.83
N TYR A 106 -25.36 -24.07 18.88
CA TYR A 106 -25.20 -25.18 17.95
C TYR A 106 -24.97 -26.51 18.66
N PHE A 107 -24.00 -26.57 19.58
CA PHE A 107 -23.70 -27.80 20.32
C PHE A 107 -24.88 -28.31 21.13
N ILE A 108 -25.61 -27.43 21.79
CA ILE A 108 -26.71 -27.80 22.68
C ILE A 108 -27.94 -28.26 21.88
N LYS A 109 -28.27 -27.56 20.79
CA LYS A 109 -29.57 -27.73 20.13
C LYS A 109 -29.53 -28.55 18.84
N TYR A 110 -28.46 -28.46 18.07
CA TYR A 110 -28.45 -28.92 16.67
C TYR A 110 -27.42 -30.02 16.40
N ALA A 111 -26.27 -29.98 17.08
CA ALA A 111 -25.13 -30.82 16.73
C ALA A 111 -25.41 -32.33 16.86
N GLN A 112 -26.22 -32.77 17.82
CA GLN A 112 -26.47 -34.20 18.02
C GLN A 112 -27.23 -34.81 16.84
N GLY A 113 -28.36 -34.22 16.42
CA GLY A 113 -29.16 -34.75 15.31
C GLY A 113 -28.36 -34.88 14.01
N ILE A 114 -27.59 -33.84 13.69
CA ILE A 114 -26.69 -33.83 12.53
C ILE A 114 -25.64 -34.96 12.62
N ARG A 115 -25.07 -35.21 13.81
CA ARG A 115 -24.09 -36.29 14.01
C ARG A 115 -24.73 -37.67 13.93
N ASP A 116 -25.98 -37.80 14.34
CA ASP A 116 -26.73 -39.06 14.28
C ASP A 116 -27.09 -39.42 12.84
N ASP A 117 -27.38 -38.44 11.97
CA ASP A 117 -27.58 -38.67 10.53
C ASP A 117 -26.32 -39.24 9.87
N HIS A 118 -25.15 -38.65 10.13
CA HIS A 118 -23.86 -39.16 9.65
C HIS A 118 -23.58 -40.59 10.12
N SER A 119 -23.81 -40.84 11.40
CA SER A 119 -23.52 -42.16 12.00
C SER A 119 -24.42 -43.24 11.40
N ARG A 120 -25.70 -42.92 11.11
CA ARG A 120 -26.65 -43.85 10.47
C ARG A 120 -26.27 -44.23 9.04
N MET A 121 -25.69 -43.31 8.27
CA MET A 121 -25.38 -43.56 6.87
C MET A 121 -24.06 -44.29 6.65
N TRP A 122 -23.07 -44.08 7.53
CA TRP A 122 -21.69 -44.52 7.30
C TRP A 122 -20.99 -45.11 8.53
N GLU A 123 -21.73 -45.76 9.42
CA GLU A 123 -21.17 -46.39 10.63
C GLU A 123 -19.94 -47.24 10.32
N GLY A 124 -18.84 -47.00 11.06
CA GLY A 124 -17.58 -47.74 10.92
C GLY A 124 -16.70 -47.31 9.74
N LYS A 125 -17.18 -46.45 8.83
CA LYS A 125 -16.45 -46.04 7.61
C LYS A 125 -15.87 -44.63 7.64
N PHE A 126 -16.05 -43.92 8.76
CA PHE A 126 -15.44 -42.61 8.97
C PHE A 126 -15.02 -42.40 10.41
N ALA A 127 -14.11 -41.45 10.62
CA ALA A 127 -13.77 -40.89 11.92
C ALA A 127 -13.78 -39.35 11.84
N ALA A 128 -14.21 -38.68 12.91
CA ALA A 128 -14.29 -37.22 12.94
C ALA A 128 -13.64 -36.64 14.20
N SER A 129 -12.73 -35.68 14.03
CA SER A 129 -12.17 -34.85 15.10
C SER A 129 -12.56 -33.38 14.89
N ARG A 130 -12.65 -32.61 15.99
CA ARG A 130 -13.22 -31.26 15.97
C ARG A 130 -12.35 -30.30 16.77
N ARG A 131 -12.17 -29.08 16.28
CA ARG A 131 -11.49 -28.01 17.01
C ARG A 131 -12.12 -26.65 16.75
N ILE A 132 -11.89 -25.74 17.69
CA ILE A 132 -12.41 -24.37 17.65
C ILE A 132 -11.20 -23.44 17.51
N LEU A 133 -11.20 -22.61 16.49
CA LEU A 133 -10.15 -21.63 16.20
C LEU A 133 -10.73 -20.23 16.31
N HIS A 134 -9.91 -19.28 16.75
CA HIS A 134 -10.25 -17.85 16.75
C HIS A 134 -9.55 -17.17 15.58
N THR A 135 -10.30 -16.45 14.75
CA THR A 135 -9.72 -15.64 13.68
C THR A 135 -9.44 -14.25 14.21
N PHE A 136 -8.18 -13.99 14.59
CA PHE A 136 -7.71 -12.70 15.13
C PHE A 136 -6.87 -11.88 14.11
N GLY A 137 -6.72 -12.41 12.90
CA GLY A 137 -6.11 -11.73 11.76
C GLY A 137 -6.68 -12.30 10.47
N ARG A 138 -7.19 -11.45 9.59
CA ARG A 138 -7.73 -11.85 8.29
C ARG A 138 -7.34 -10.81 7.26
N GLN A 139 -6.82 -11.29 6.14
CA GLN A 139 -6.61 -10.47 4.95
C GLN A 139 -7.82 -10.64 4.02
N THR A 140 -8.23 -9.55 3.40
CA THR A 140 -9.21 -9.51 2.31
C THR A 140 -8.50 -9.57 0.95
N ASP A 141 -9.20 -10.01 -0.09
CA ASP A 141 -8.65 -10.02 -1.46
C ASP A 141 -8.21 -8.62 -1.91
N LYS A 142 -8.92 -7.58 -1.46
CA LYS A 142 -8.57 -6.18 -1.72
C LYS A 142 -7.22 -5.80 -1.11
N GLU A 143 -6.96 -6.21 0.13
CA GLU A 143 -5.67 -5.98 0.79
C GLU A 143 -4.56 -6.80 0.13
N ALA A 144 -4.84 -8.04 -0.29
CA ALA A 144 -3.89 -8.86 -1.04
C ALA A 144 -3.50 -8.20 -2.38
N GLU A 145 -4.49 -7.69 -3.11
CA GLU A 145 -4.26 -6.99 -4.37
C GLU A 145 -3.48 -5.68 -4.18
N LEU A 146 -3.73 -4.95 -3.08
CA LEU A 146 -2.98 -3.75 -2.75
C LEU A 146 -1.48 -4.02 -2.60
N TRP A 147 -1.08 -5.15 -2.00
CA TRP A 147 0.33 -5.52 -1.91
C TRP A 147 0.98 -5.75 -3.27
N LYS A 148 0.26 -6.42 -4.18
CA LYS A 148 0.73 -6.65 -5.56
C LYS A 148 0.87 -5.34 -6.32
N GLN A 149 -0.09 -4.43 -6.18
CA GLN A 149 -0.04 -3.10 -6.81
C GLN A 149 1.17 -2.28 -6.32
N ARG A 150 1.44 -2.30 -5.01
CA ARG A 150 2.62 -1.64 -4.43
C ARG A 150 3.92 -2.25 -4.97
N ASP A 151 3.99 -3.57 -5.09
CA ASP A 151 5.17 -4.26 -5.63
C ASP A 151 5.39 -4.00 -7.12
N ALA A 152 4.31 -3.96 -7.90
CA ALA A 152 4.35 -3.57 -9.30
C ALA A 152 4.82 -2.11 -9.46
N LYS A 153 4.30 -1.18 -8.64
CA LYS A 153 4.76 0.22 -8.61
C LYS A 153 6.24 0.34 -8.22
N ASN A 154 6.69 -0.46 -7.26
CA ASN A 154 8.11 -0.51 -6.90
C ASN A 154 8.98 -1.01 -8.05
N SER A 155 8.56 -2.08 -8.72
CA SER A 155 9.26 -2.62 -9.89
C SER A 155 9.32 -1.59 -11.01
N PHE A 156 8.22 -0.88 -11.26
CA PHE A 156 8.16 0.21 -12.22
C PHE A 156 9.08 1.38 -11.84
N ARG A 157 9.10 1.79 -10.57
CA ARG A 157 10.03 2.82 -10.04
C ARG A 157 11.49 2.44 -10.28
N LEU A 158 11.86 1.19 -9.99
CA LEU A 158 13.22 0.69 -10.21
C LEU A 158 13.56 0.64 -11.71
N ASN A 159 12.64 0.19 -12.56
CA ASN A 159 12.82 0.23 -14.01
C ASN A 159 13.03 1.65 -14.54
N ASN A 160 12.33 2.65 -14.00
CA ASN A 160 12.55 4.03 -14.40
C ASN A 160 13.95 4.52 -14.00
N LEU A 161 14.40 4.21 -12.79
CA LEU A 161 15.76 4.53 -12.35
C LEU A 161 16.83 3.87 -13.23
N LEU A 162 16.59 2.64 -13.70
CA LEU A 162 17.54 1.89 -14.52
C LEU A 162 17.51 2.29 -16.00
N TYR A 163 16.33 2.54 -16.57
CA TYR A 163 16.16 2.64 -18.02
C TYR A 163 15.61 3.99 -18.50
N GLN A 164 14.71 4.63 -17.73
CA GLN A 164 14.16 5.92 -18.12
C GLN A 164 15.24 7.00 -18.07
N VAL A 165 16.05 7.01 -17.01
CA VAL A 165 17.14 7.97 -16.80
C VAL A 165 18.06 8.08 -18.01
N ASP A 166 18.42 6.96 -18.64
CA ASP A 166 19.31 6.95 -19.80
C ASP A 166 18.65 7.48 -21.07
N ARG A 167 17.33 7.33 -21.20
CA ARG A 167 16.56 7.63 -22.41
C ARG A 167 16.01 9.05 -22.46
N VAL A 168 15.77 9.68 -21.32
CA VAL A 168 15.36 11.10 -21.27
C VAL A 168 16.58 11.96 -21.68
N PRO A 169 16.46 12.98 -22.53
CA PRO A 169 17.57 13.87 -22.89
C PRO A 169 17.92 14.80 -21.72
N ARG A 170 19.14 15.34 -21.74
CA ARG A 170 19.56 16.41 -20.82
C ARG A 170 19.15 17.75 -21.43
N PHE A 171 18.65 18.66 -20.61
CA PHE A 171 18.29 20.01 -21.04
C PHE A 171 19.30 21.06 -20.55
N THR A 172 20.03 20.75 -19.48
CA THR A 172 20.96 21.66 -18.81
C THR A 172 22.31 20.98 -18.55
N SER A 173 23.26 21.73 -17.99
CA SER A 173 24.59 21.21 -17.68
C SER A 173 24.62 20.31 -16.44
N GLU A 174 23.82 20.62 -15.42
CA GLU A 174 23.82 19.92 -14.12
C GLU A 174 22.53 19.15 -13.84
N GLY A 175 21.42 19.52 -14.48
CA GLY A 175 20.10 18.95 -14.24
C GLY A 175 19.29 19.65 -13.15
N LEU A 176 19.89 20.57 -12.38
CA LEU A 176 19.21 21.31 -11.32
C LEU A 176 19.71 22.76 -11.19
N LYS A 177 18.87 23.61 -10.59
CA LYS A 177 19.22 24.98 -10.18
C LYS A 177 18.35 25.40 -8.99
N VAL A 178 18.98 26.00 -7.97
CA VAL A 178 18.29 26.62 -6.82
C VAL A 178 18.36 28.14 -6.95
N GLN A 179 17.26 28.82 -6.66
CA GLN A 179 17.21 30.29 -6.60
C GLN A 179 16.08 30.78 -5.67
N ALA A 180 16.09 32.06 -5.33
CA ALA A 180 14.96 32.70 -4.69
C ALA A 180 13.77 32.82 -5.65
N LEU A 181 12.55 32.75 -5.12
CA LEU A 181 11.35 33.14 -5.84
C LEU A 181 11.35 34.65 -6.14
N PRO A 182 10.67 35.09 -7.22
CA PRO A 182 10.33 36.50 -7.38
C PRO A 182 9.59 37.02 -6.15
N SER A 183 10.01 38.17 -5.60
CA SER A 183 9.51 38.68 -4.32
C SER A 183 7.99 38.79 -4.26
N SER A 184 7.37 39.26 -5.35
CA SER A 184 5.91 39.39 -5.43
C SER A 184 5.19 38.04 -5.31
N LEU A 185 5.71 36.98 -5.95
CA LEU A 185 5.13 35.65 -5.86
C LEU A 185 5.33 35.05 -4.45
N TRP A 186 6.51 35.29 -3.85
CA TRP A 186 6.78 34.83 -2.49
C TRP A 186 5.82 35.46 -1.48
N GLU A 187 5.64 36.78 -1.52
CA GLU A 187 4.72 37.51 -0.62
C GLU A 187 3.28 36.99 -0.73
N THR A 188 2.78 36.79 -1.95
CA THR A 188 1.44 36.23 -2.19
C THR A 188 1.29 34.83 -1.59
N LEU A 189 2.26 33.94 -1.85
CA LEU A 189 2.25 32.56 -1.38
C LEU A 189 2.37 32.46 0.15
N GLU A 190 3.28 33.23 0.74
CA GLU A 190 3.48 33.29 2.19
C GLU A 190 2.20 33.78 2.89
N GLN A 191 1.60 34.87 2.40
CA GLN A 191 0.36 35.42 2.96
C GLN A 191 -0.77 34.40 2.89
N PHE A 192 -0.96 33.76 1.73
CA PHE A 192 -1.98 32.73 1.55
C PHE A 192 -1.78 31.57 2.52
N TYR A 193 -0.57 31.02 2.59
CA TYR A 193 -0.29 29.86 3.43
C TYR A 193 -0.43 30.18 4.91
N ARG A 194 0.12 31.31 5.38
CA ARG A 194 -0.02 31.71 6.79
C ARG A 194 -1.49 31.85 7.20
N ALA A 195 -2.32 32.43 6.33
CA ALA A 195 -3.75 32.60 6.59
C ALA A 195 -4.50 31.26 6.63
N ARG A 196 -4.15 30.30 5.77
CA ARG A 196 -4.98 29.10 5.51
C ARG A 196 -4.37 27.76 5.90
N ARG A 197 -3.15 27.70 6.43
CA ARG A 197 -2.50 26.43 6.86
C ARG A 197 -3.32 25.62 7.86
N HIS A 198 -4.21 26.26 8.61
CA HIS A 198 -5.13 25.59 9.54
C HIS A 198 -6.24 24.80 8.82
N GLU A 199 -6.47 25.04 7.53
CA GLU A 199 -7.40 24.32 6.67
C GLU A 199 -6.77 23.06 6.04
N SER A 200 -5.49 22.77 6.33
CA SER A 200 -4.83 21.56 5.82
C SER A 200 -5.53 20.29 6.32
N VAL A 201 -5.71 19.34 5.41
CA VAL A 201 -6.27 18.00 5.69
C VAL A 201 -5.25 16.92 5.36
N GLU A 202 -5.46 15.69 5.84
CA GLU A 202 -4.63 14.57 5.43
C GLU A 202 -4.69 14.35 3.91
N ASP A 203 -3.52 14.23 3.28
CA ASP A 203 -3.37 14.06 1.83
C ASP A 203 -3.84 12.65 1.44
N ARG A 204 -4.93 12.59 0.67
CA ARG A 204 -5.50 11.34 0.18
C ARG A 204 -4.72 10.84 -1.03
N LEU A 205 -3.52 10.32 -0.77
CA LEU A 205 -2.72 9.64 -1.79
C LEU A 205 -3.36 8.32 -2.21
N ASP A 206 -3.02 7.87 -3.42
CA ASP A 206 -3.32 6.51 -3.86
C ASP A 206 -2.78 5.50 -2.82
N PRO A 207 -3.60 4.58 -2.28
CA PRO A 207 -3.14 3.62 -1.28
C PRO A 207 -1.95 2.74 -1.72
N SER A 208 -1.76 2.60 -3.03
CA SER A 208 -0.64 1.87 -3.62
C SER A 208 0.62 2.71 -3.81
N GLU A 209 0.58 4.02 -3.51
CA GLU A 209 1.79 4.87 -3.48
C GLU A 209 2.82 4.31 -2.50
N ILE A 210 4.07 4.26 -2.95
CA ILE A 210 5.20 3.70 -2.19
C ILE A 210 6.34 4.70 -1.99
N SER A 211 6.36 5.79 -2.77
CA SER A 211 7.45 6.76 -2.76
C SER A 211 7.41 7.61 -1.50
N ILE A 212 6.23 7.88 -0.94
CA ILE A 212 6.05 8.60 0.33
C ILE A 212 5.58 7.59 1.38
N ASN A 213 6.24 7.55 2.54
CA ASN A 213 5.93 6.60 3.61
C ASN A 213 4.74 7.03 4.50
N THR A 214 3.57 7.25 3.90
CA THR A 214 2.37 7.71 4.64
C THR A 214 1.91 6.74 5.73
N TRP A 215 2.30 5.47 5.66
CA TRP A 215 2.07 4.48 6.70
C TRP A 215 2.93 4.65 7.97
N VAL A 216 3.95 5.51 7.93
CA VAL A 216 4.78 5.88 9.10
C VAL A 216 4.43 7.28 9.57
N SER A 217 4.33 8.23 8.63
CA SER A 217 4.04 9.64 8.93
C SER A 217 2.95 10.13 8.01
N PRO A 218 1.83 10.65 8.54
CA PRO A 218 0.83 11.29 7.70
C PRO A 218 1.43 12.49 6.98
N THR A 219 0.84 12.81 5.84
CA THR A 219 1.18 13.96 5.02
C THR A 219 -0.06 14.84 4.94
N LEU A 220 0.09 16.14 5.11
CA LEU A 220 -1.04 17.07 5.01
C LEU A 220 -1.02 17.80 3.68
N ARG A 221 -2.19 18.25 3.23
CA ARG A 221 -2.40 18.99 2.00
C ARG A 221 -3.32 20.18 2.23
N LEU A 222 -2.94 21.31 1.65
CA LEU A 222 -3.77 22.49 1.47
C LEU A 222 -3.90 22.78 -0.04
N ASP A 223 -5.12 22.83 -0.54
CA ASP A 223 -5.36 23.14 -1.95
C ASP A 223 -5.20 24.64 -2.24
N LEU A 224 -4.64 24.95 -3.40
CA LEU A 224 -4.55 26.33 -3.87
C LEU A 224 -5.85 26.74 -4.59
N PRO A 225 -6.32 27.98 -4.40
CA PRO A 225 -7.33 28.55 -5.27
C PRO A 225 -6.86 28.54 -6.73
N PRO A 226 -7.74 28.30 -7.72
CA PRO A 226 -7.36 28.25 -9.13
C PRO A 226 -6.61 29.49 -9.63
N ALA A 227 -6.98 30.68 -9.14
CA ALA A 227 -6.31 31.93 -9.50
C ALA A 227 -4.84 31.96 -9.03
N LEU A 228 -4.58 31.57 -7.78
CA LEU A 228 -3.24 31.49 -7.23
C LEU A 228 -2.41 30.41 -7.93
N ALA A 229 -3.01 29.24 -8.19
CA ALA A 229 -2.37 28.18 -8.96
C ALA A 229 -1.93 28.66 -10.35
N SER A 230 -2.80 29.41 -11.05
CA SER A 230 -2.50 30.01 -12.36
C SER A 230 -1.37 31.03 -12.27
N GLU A 231 -1.36 31.87 -11.24
CA GLU A 231 -0.30 32.85 -10.98
C GLU A 231 1.07 32.18 -10.75
N VAL A 232 1.13 31.14 -9.91
CA VAL A 232 2.38 30.40 -9.67
C VAL A 232 2.90 29.76 -10.96
N VAL A 233 2.02 29.06 -11.70
CA VAL A 233 2.39 28.41 -12.97
C VAL A 233 2.84 29.44 -14.00
N GLY A 234 2.09 30.52 -14.17
CA GLY A 234 2.39 31.59 -15.13
C GLY A 234 3.70 32.32 -14.82
N THR A 235 4.05 32.45 -13.53
CA THR A 235 5.31 33.09 -13.10
C THR A 235 6.50 32.14 -13.27
N LEU A 236 6.38 30.88 -12.89
CA LEU A 236 7.50 29.93 -12.94
C LEU A 236 7.76 29.37 -14.34
N LYS A 237 6.72 29.18 -15.17
CA LYS A 237 6.87 28.65 -16.53
C LYS A 237 7.99 29.34 -17.35
N PRO A 238 8.00 30.67 -17.54
CA PRO A 238 9.04 31.34 -18.32
C PRO A 238 10.44 31.24 -17.69
N ILE A 239 10.52 31.15 -16.35
CA ILE A 239 11.79 30.94 -15.64
C ILE A 239 12.34 29.55 -15.94
N LEU A 240 11.47 28.52 -15.93
CA LEU A 240 11.86 27.16 -16.29
C LEU A 240 12.25 27.05 -17.76
N GLU A 241 11.47 27.63 -18.68
CA GLU A 241 11.78 27.67 -20.13
C GLU A 241 13.15 28.28 -20.40
N SER A 242 13.44 29.42 -19.76
CA SER A 242 14.75 30.07 -19.88
C SER A 242 15.87 29.22 -19.29
N TRP A 243 15.63 28.52 -18.18
CA TRP A 243 16.65 27.71 -17.51
C TRP A 243 16.96 26.42 -18.29
N CYS A 244 15.95 25.72 -18.79
CA CYS A 244 16.13 24.45 -19.51
C CYS A 244 16.34 24.62 -21.02
N GLY A 245 16.25 25.85 -21.54
CA GLY A 245 16.44 26.13 -22.97
C GLY A 245 15.32 25.56 -23.87
N VAL A 246 14.17 25.23 -23.30
CA VAL A 246 13.01 24.73 -24.04
C VAL A 246 12.10 25.91 -24.39
N ALA A 247 11.79 26.07 -25.68
CA ALA A 247 11.03 27.22 -26.18
C ALA A 247 9.60 27.32 -25.62
N GLU A 248 8.94 26.17 -25.41
CA GLU A 248 7.59 26.14 -24.83
C GLU A 248 7.40 24.90 -23.95
N LEU A 249 7.07 25.14 -22.67
CA LEU A 249 6.66 24.12 -21.71
C LEU A 249 5.13 24.07 -21.57
N GLU A 250 4.60 22.86 -21.45
CA GLU A 250 3.21 22.60 -21.06
C GLU A 250 3.19 22.23 -19.57
N SER A 251 2.39 22.94 -18.77
CA SER A 251 2.14 22.53 -17.38
C SER A 251 1.28 21.29 -17.36
N THR A 252 1.76 20.24 -16.72
CA THR A 252 1.01 18.98 -16.53
C THR A 252 0.40 18.88 -15.14
N GLY A 253 0.69 19.86 -14.28
CA GLY A 253 -0.05 20.09 -13.06
C GLY A 253 0.77 20.79 -12.00
N ILE A 254 0.03 21.38 -11.06
CA ILE A 254 0.52 21.87 -9.78
C ILE A 254 -0.10 21.00 -8.70
N SER A 255 0.67 20.63 -7.67
CA SER A 255 0.13 19.93 -6.52
C SER A 255 -0.66 20.88 -5.62
N GLY A 256 -1.39 20.32 -4.64
CA GLY A 256 -1.66 21.07 -3.42
C GLY A 256 -0.35 21.40 -2.69
N ILE A 257 -0.38 22.39 -1.79
CA ILE A 257 0.70 22.63 -0.83
C ILE A 257 0.75 21.43 0.11
N ARG A 258 1.90 20.78 0.21
CA ARG A 258 2.07 19.54 0.97
C ARG A 258 2.97 19.76 2.17
N THR A 259 2.49 19.42 3.35
CA THR A 259 3.25 19.46 4.61
C THR A 259 3.63 18.06 5.03
N TYR A 260 4.92 17.81 5.16
CA TYR A 260 5.49 16.59 5.71
C TYR A 260 5.68 16.73 7.23
N LEU A 261 5.39 15.66 7.95
CA LEU A 261 5.49 15.57 9.41
C LEU A 261 6.65 14.65 9.84
N PRO A 262 7.00 14.61 11.13
CA PRO A 262 8.14 13.82 11.60
C PRO A 262 8.05 12.34 11.22
N GLY A 263 9.17 11.78 10.76
CA GLY A 263 9.23 10.41 10.24
C GLY A 263 8.98 10.30 8.73
N ALA A 264 8.52 11.37 8.07
CA ALA A 264 8.35 11.37 6.61
C ALA A 264 9.69 11.11 5.89
N THR A 265 9.62 10.31 4.83
CA THR A 265 10.71 10.01 3.90
C THR A 265 10.13 10.02 2.48
N ILE A 266 11.01 10.24 1.51
CA ILE A 266 10.67 10.08 0.09
C ILE A 266 11.70 9.15 -0.53
N GLN A 267 11.25 8.00 -1.04
CA GLN A 267 12.11 7.03 -1.70
C GLN A 267 12.73 7.62 -2.97
N GLU A 268 13.89 7.10 -3.36
CA GLU A 268 14.53 7.49 -4.61
C GLU A 268 13.68 7.11 -5.82
N HIS A 269 13.41 8.09 -6.65
CA HIS A 269 12.65 7.94 -7.89
C HIS A 269 13.06 9.00 -8.91
N VAL A 270 12.60 8.80 -10.13
CA VAL A 270 12.44 9.86 -11.12
C VAL A 270 10.96 10.02 -11.40
N ASP A 271 10.58 11.21 -11.81
CA ASP A 271 9.22 11.52 -12.24
C ASP A 271 8.89 10.81 -13.55
N MET A 272 7.59 10.63 -13.83
CA MET A 272 7.09 10.02 -15.06
C MET A 272 7.56 10.80 -16.30
N ALA A 273 8.40 10.21 -17.16
CA ALA A 273 8.88 10.88 -18.36
C ALA A 273 7.77 11.25 -19.35
N THR A 274 6.60 10.63 -19.27
CA THR A 274 5.43 10.95 -20.13
C THR A 274 4.75 12.27 -19.76
N THR A 275 4.86 12.73 -18.51
CA THR A 275 4.10 13.90 -18.03
C THR A 275 4.95 14.93 -17.29
N ASN A 276 6.08 14.55 -16.71
CA ASN A 276 6.77 15.34 -15.69
C ASN A 276 8.28 15.39 -16.00
N VAL A 277 8.64 16.01 -17.13
CA VAL A 277 10.03 16.02 -17.63
C VAL A 277 10.89 17.00 -16.83
N VAL A 278 10.32 18.18 -16.53
CA VAL A 278 10.97 19.25 -15.79
C VAL A 278 10.01 19.70 -14.69
N SER A 279 10.50 19.88 -13.47
CA SER A 279 9.69 20.26 -12.32
C SER A 279 10.30 21.41 -11.54
N ALA A 280 9.45 22.05 -10.74
CA ALA A 280 9.86 23.01 -9.72
C ALA A 280 9.31 22.60 -8.36
N LEU A 281 10.13 22.69 -7.32
CA LEU A 281 9.75 22.47 -5.93
C LEU A 281 10.07 23.75 -5.16
N ILE A 282 9.05 24.34 -4.56
CA ILE A 282 9.16 25.52 -3.70
C ILE A 282 9.16 25.06 -2.25
N ASN A 283 10.12 25.53 -1.46
CA ASN A 283 10.02 25.45 0.00
C ASN A 283 9.17 26.63 0.47
N LEU A 284 7.99 26.33 1.00
CA LEU A 284 7.02 27.34 1.39
C LEU A 284 7.13 27.69 2.87
N ASP A 285 7.42 26.70 3.72
CA ASP A 285 7.61 26.90 5.15
C ASP A 285 8.31 25.67 5.74
N GLN A 286 9.04 25.86 6.84
CA GLN A 286 9.64 24.75 7.57
C GLN A 286 9.95 25.14 9.00
N ASP A 287 9.78 24.18 9.92
CA ASP A 287 10.30 24.25 11.27
C ASP A 287 11.05 22.94 11.52
N VAL A 288 12.35 22.93 11.24
CA VAL A 288 13.21 21.76 11.44
C VAL A 288 14.47 22.19 12.19
N LYS A 289 14.81 21.45 13.25
CA LYS A 289 16.02 21.70 14.05
C LYS A 289 17.28 21.20 13.36
N GLU A 290 17.14 20.13 12.60
CA GLU A 290 18.19 19.56 11.77
C GLU A 290 17.76 19.63 10.31
N PRO A 291 18.68 19.85 9.35
CA PRO A 291 18.29 19.98 7.96
C PRO A 291 17.70 18.68 7.41
N TRP A 292 16.58 18.79 6.71
CA TRP A 292 15.98 17.72 5.92
C TRP A 292 16.17 18.07 4.44
N PRO A 293 17.27 17.64 3.79
CA PRO A 293 17.60 18.09 2.44
C PRO A 293 16.74 17.43 1.36
N PHE A 294 16.54 18.13 0.25
CA PHE A 294 16.17 17.49 -1.02
C PHE A 294 17.43 16.93 -1.66
N GLU A 295 17.50 15.62 -1.82
CA GLU A 295 18.68 14.94 -2.37
C GLU A 295 18.46 14.61 -3.83
N MET A 296 19.42 14.89 -4.71
CA MET A 296 19.28 14.66 -6.15
C MET A 296 20.62 14.34 -6.81
N ARG A 297 20.60 13.43 -7.78
CA ARG A 297 21.76 13.11 -8.61
C ARG A 297 21.83 14.03 -9.82
N ASP A 298 22.98 14.66 -10.03
CA ASP A 298 23.24 15.39 -11.27
C ASP A 298 23.53 14.44 -12.45
N HIS A 299 23.80 15.02 -13.62
CA HIS A 299 24.13 14.27 -14.83
C HIS A 299 25.42 13.44 -14.77
N SER A 300 26.30 13.68 -13.79
CA SER A 300 27.50 12.87 -13.52
C SER A 300 27.25 11.74 -12.52
N GLY A 301 26.05 11.67 -11.94
CA GLY A 301 25.69 10.73 -10.89
C GLY A 301 26.07 11.18 -9.47
N LYS A 302 26.69 12.37 -9.34
CA LYS A 302 27.04 12.95 -8.03
C LYS A 302 25.76 13.34 -7.30
N LEU A 303 25.67 12.92 -6.04
CA LEU A 303 24.55 13.26 -5.16
C LEU A 303 24.75 14.64 -4.53
N HIS A 304 23.76 15.50 -4.69
CA HIS A 304 23.67 16.81 -4.06
C HIS A 304 22.60 16.80 -2.97
N ALA A 305 22.92 17.34 -1.79
CA ALA A 305 21.97 17.55 -0.71
C ALA A 305 21.62 19.05 -0.64
N LEU A 306 20.46 19.41 -1.18
CA LEU A 306 20.01 20.79 -1.28
C LEU A 306 19.26 21.20 -0.01
N HIS A 307 19.81 22.19 0.70
CA HIS A 307 19.24 22.76 1.91
C HIS A 307 18.49 24.04 1.57
N MET A 308 17.20 23.90 1.27
CA MET A 308 16.37 25.02 0.88
C MET A 308 15.85 25.80 2.09
N ARG A 309 15.66 27.10 1.93
CA ARG A 309 14.96 27.99 2.86
C ARG A 309 13.57 28.35 2.35
N PRO A 310 12.62 28.73 3.22
CA PRO A 310 11.34 29.27 2.78
C PRO A 310 11.54 30.41 1.77
N GLY A 311 10.81 30.37 0.66
CA GLY A 311 10.94 31.33 -0.45
C GLY A 311 11.97 30.94 -1.50
N GLU A 312 12.70 29.83 -1.34
CA GLU A 312 13.56 29.28 -2.39
C GLU A 312 12.80 28.25 -3.24
N VAL A 313 13.19 28.16 -4.51
CA VAL A 313 12.70 27.17 -5.48
C VAL A 313 13.89 26.40 -6.05
N VAL A 314 13.75 25.07 -6.13
CA VAL A 314 14.62 24.22 -6.95
C VAL A 314 13.88 23.87 -8.24
N MET A 315 14.53 24.14 -9.36
CA MET A 315 14.12 23.68 -10.69
C MET A 315 15.01 22.50 -11.06
N TYR A 316 14.43 21.44 -11.61
CA TYR A 316 15.16 20.21 -11.85
C TYR A 316 14.56 19.36 -12.98
N GLU A 317 15.41 18.63 -13.69
CA GLU A 317 15.04 17.66 -14.72
C GLU A 317 14.51 16.37 -14.07
N SER A 318 13.29 16.42 -13.58
CA SER A 318 12.74 15.43 -12.65
C SER A 318 12.58 14.02 -13.25
N ALA A 319 12.38 13.91 -14.57
CA ALA A 319 12.35 12.62 -15.26
C ALA A 319 13.75 12.04 -15.57
N LYS A 320 14.79 12.87 -15.55
CA LYS A 320 16.18 12.50 -15.87
C LYS A 320 16.99 12.18 -14.63
N CYS A 321 16.76 12.91 -13.55
CA CYS A 321 17.65 12.94 -12.40
C CYS A 321 16.95 12.39 -11.15
N ALA A 322 17.48 11.27 -10.66
CA ALA A 322 16.97 10.59 -9.48
C ALA A 322 17.05 11.49 -8.24
N HIS A 323 15.97 11.54 -7.48
CA HIS A 323 15.84 12.40 -6.31
C HIS A 323 15.05 11.74 -5.18
N ARG A 324 15.28 12.21 -3.95
CA ARG A 324 14.77 11.59 -2.72
C ARG A 324 14.83 12.51 -1.51
N ARG A 325 14.27 12.03 -0.42
CA ARG A 325 14.54 12.47 0.95
C ARG A 325 14.73 11.22 1.80
N SER A 326 15.96 10.71 1.83
CA SER A 326 16.26 9.36 2.31
C SER A 326 16.18 9.21 3.83
N ARG A 327 16.50 10.27 4.57
CA ARG A 327 16.43 10.28 6.04
C ARG A 327 15.03 10.69 6.51
N PRO A 328 14.53 10.14 7.62
CA PRO A 328 13.25 10.58 8.18
C PRO A 328 13.31 12.05 8.61
N LEU A 329 12.22 12.78 8.43
CA LEU A 329 12.07 14.14 8.94
C LEU A 329 12.23 14.11 10.48
N PRO A 330 13.11 14.94 11.08
CA PRO A 330 13.38 14.88 12.52
C PRO A 330 12.16 15.15 13.43
N PRO A 331 12.14 14.63 14.67
CA PRO A 331 11.07 14.91 15.62
C PRO A 331 10.84 16.40 15.89
N GLY A 332 9.57 16.77 16.11
CA GLY A 332 9.19 18.10 16.60
C GLY A 332 9.17 19.21 15.55
N GLY A 333 9.09 18.86 14.26
CA GLY A 333 9.11 19.81 13.16
C GLY A 333 8.18 19.46 12.00
N TYR A 334 8.22 20.26 10.94
CA TYR A 334 7.50 20.02 9.68
C TYR A 334 8.24 20.65 8.49
N TYR A 335 7.88 20.24 7.28
CA TYR A 335 8.43 20.79 6.04
C TYR A 335 7.34 20.91 4.98
N THR A 336 7.13 22.11 4.45
CA THR A 336 6.02 22.43 3.55
C THR A 336 6.53 22.78 2.16
N ASN A 337 6.05 22.05 1.15
CA ASN A 337 6.46 22.21 -0.24
C ASN A 337 5.29 22.43 -1.18
N LEU A 338 5.55 23.10 -2.30
CA LEU A 338 4.65 23.19 -3.45
C LEU A 338 5.38 22.68 -4.71
N PHE A 339 4.74 21.79 -5.46
CA PHE A 339 5.36 21.11 -6.61
C PHE A 339 4.64 21.45 -7.92
N LEU A 340 5.40 21.83 -8.92
CA LEU A 340 4.94 22.08 -10.28
C LEU A 340 5.62 21.12 -11.24
N ARG A 341 4.88 20.63 -12.24
CA ARG A 341 5.34 19.66 -13.22
C ARG A 341 5.07 20.17 -14.63
N PHE A 342 6.06 20.00 -15.49
CA PHE A 342 6.03 20.45 -16.87
C PHE A 342 6.62 19.38 -17.80
N LYS A 343 6.25 19.47 -19.08
CA LYS A 343 6.91 18.78 -20.18
C LYS A 343 7.10 19.73 -21.36
N PRO A 344 8.07 19.50 -22.26
CA PRO A 344 8.11 20.23 -23.53
C PRO A 344 6.81 20.08 -24.31
N LYS A 345 6.37 21.13 -24.99
CA LYS A 345 5.19 21.04 -25.86
C LYS A 345 5.45 20.03 -26.98
N GLY A 346 4.47 19.18 -27.25
CA GLY A 346 4.60 18.09 -28.23
C GLY A 346 5.48 16.92 -27.76
N TRP A 347 5.88 16.90 -26.49
CA TRP A 347 6.67 15.81 -25.91
C TRP A 347 5.96 14.47 -25.96
N THR A 348 6.67 13.45 -26.43
CA THR A 348 6.25 12.05 -26.41
C THR A 348 7.36 11.19 -25.82
N PHE A 349 6.97 10.22 -25.00
CA PHE A 349 7.88 9.25 -24.41
C PHE A 349 7.17 7.89 -24.33
N THR A 350 7.88 6.83 -24.68
CA THR A 350 7.36 5.46 -24.65
C THR A 350 8.26 4.63 -23.76
N TYR A 351 7.69 3.87 -22.83
CA TYR A 351 8.47 3.00 -21.94
C TYR A 351 9.01 1.77 -22.64
#